data_AF-A0A8S2CYL4-F1
#
_entry.id   AF-A0A8S2CYL4-F1
#
_cell.length_a   1.000
_cell.length_b   1.000
_cell.length_c   1.000
_cell.angle_alpha   90.00
_cell.angle_beta   90.00
_cell.angle_gamma   90.00
#
_symmetry.space_group_name_H-M   'P 1'
#
loop_
_entity.id
_entity.type
_entity.pdbx_description
1 polymer ?
#
loop_
_entity_poly.entity_id
_entity_poly.type
_entity_poly.pdbx_seq_one_letter_code
_entity_poly.pdbx_strand_id
1 'polypeptide(L)'
;MGRFGNQAEQFLGALAFTRILNRTLVLPHWIEYPQRAAGSFQVPFDRYFEVEPLESYLKVILMDDFMKYLANDVWPKGQRIVFCYTSRKNEDNQSEGCNAKEGNPFGPFWDKFSIDFDQDVFYHPLYFDISSAGDWNNRYPPSKYPVLAFTGPPGAFPAEQRHVHLAKYFIYSNYIKKKAENFLKKHAPKYNQTNLLAIHLRNGIDFKRACEYVIPKSNFFASAQCLGYSLEKGIVLSSEICYPSRNTIIKQVEHAVITHKPDYLFVAADEDHMIQQFQKTLEKKYNVSYQDF
;
A
#
# COMPACT_ATOMS: atom_id res chain seq x y z
N MET A 1 -3.28 -1.93 7.08
CA MET A 1 -3.87 -3.28 6.90
C MET A 1 -3.37 -3.86 5.58
N GLY A 2 -3.30 -5.19 5.44
CA GLY A 2 -2.98 -5.84 4.17
C GLY A 2 -1.50 -5.74 3.76
N ARG A 3 -1.22 -6.03 2.49
CA ARG A 3 0.14 -5.95 1.89
C ARG A 3 0.40 -4.55 1.34
N PHE A 4 1.54 -4.37 0.68
CA PHE A 4 2.04 -3.07 0.21
C PHE A 4 0.98 -2.19 -0.48
N GLY A 5 0.21 -2.71 -1.44
CA GLY A 5 -0.82 -1.93 -2.14
C GLY A 5 -1.91 -1.38 -1.20
N ASN A 6 -2.40 -2.18 -0.25
CA ASN A 6 -3.37 -1.73 0.75
C ASN A 6 -2.77 -0.65 1.66
N GLN A 7 -1.53 -0.86 2.10
CA GLN A 7 -0.83 0.09 2.97
C GLN A 7 -0.61 1.43 2.25
N ALA A 8 -0.19 1.40 0.98
CA ALA A 8 0.03 2.59 0.17
C ALA A 8 -1.27 3.39 -0.02
N GLU A 9 -2.39 2.74 -0.34
CA GLU A 9 -3.68 3.43 -0.48
C GLU A 9 -4.16 4.06 0.82
N GLN A 10 -4.08 3.33 1.94
CA GLN A 10 -4.45 3.87 3.24
C GLN A 10 -3.53 5.02 3.67
N PHE A 11 -2.25 4.97 3.30
CA PHE A 11 -1.30 6.04 3.58
C PHE A 11 -1.67 7.35 2.86
N LEU A 12 -2.25 7.30 1.66
CA LEU A 12 -2.74 8.52 0.99
C LEU A 12 -3.81 9.23 1.84
N GLY A 13 -4.71 8.47 2.47
CA GLY A 13 -5.67 9.02 3.43
C GLY A 13 -4.99 9.59 4.67
N ALA A 14 -4.00 8.88 5.22
CA ALA A 14 -3.26 9.33 6.39
C ALA A 14 -2.48 10.64 6.14
N LEU A 15 -1.92 10.84 4.93
CA LEU A 15 -1.29 12.11 4.53
C LEU A 15 -2.29 13.27 4.58
N ALA A 16 -3.46 13.09 3.95
CA ALA A 16 -4.51 14.10 3.90
C ALA A 16 -5.02 14.44 5.32
N PHE A 17 -5.32 13.42 6.12
CA PHE A 17 -5.81 13.56 7.49
C PHE A 17 -4.79 14.32 8.36
N THR A 18 -3.52 13.93 8.30
CA THR A 18 -2.47 14.56 9.12
C THR A 18 -2.26 16.03 8.75
N ARG A 19 -2.29 16.35 7.45
CA ARG A 19 -2.23 17.74 6.97
C ARG A 19 -3.41 18.57 7.49
N ILE A 20 -4.62 18.00 7.45
CA ILE A 20 -5.85 18.67 7.92
C ILE A 20 -5.78 18.97 9.42
N LEU A 21 -5.20 18.07 10.23
CA LEU A 21 -4.98 18.30 11.66
C LEU A 21 -3.78 19.20 11.99
N ASN A 22 -3.01 19.63 10.99
CA ASN A 22 -1.77 20.40 11.16
C ASN A 22 -0.78 19.75 12.14
N ARG A 23 -0.64 18.42 12.07
CA ARG A 23 0.31 17.63 12.85
C ARG A 23 1.47 17.15 11.96
N THR A 24 2.57 16.75 12.59
CA THR A 24 3.66 16.07 11.90
C THR A 24 3.30 14.59 11.72
N LEU A 25 3.41 14.06 10.50
CA LEU A 25 3.23 12.63 10.26
C LEU A 25 4.52 11.88 10.58
N VAL A 26 4.44 10.95 11.53
CA VAL A 26 5.49 9.96 11.73
C VAL A 26 5.36 8.90 10.64
N LEU A 27 6.32 8.84 9.72
CA LEU A 27 6.34 7.92 8.59
C LEU A 27 6.56 6.49 9.11
N PRO A 28 5.55 5.60 9.01
CA PRO A 28 5.63 4.27 9.57
C PRO A 28 6.58 3.38 8.76
N HIS A 29 7.03 2.29 9.36
CA HIS A 29 7.62 1.21 8.59
C HIS A 29 6.54 0.53 7.73
N TRP A 30 6.89 0.16 6.51
CA TRP A 30 6.13 -0.77 5.68
C TRP A 30 6.13 -2.15 6.31
N ILE A 31 5.02 -2.88 6.18
CA ILE A 31 4.88 -4.23 6.71
C ILE A 31 4.98 -5.22 5.56
N GLU A 32 5.98 -6.08 5.60
CA GLU A 32 6.14 -7.19 4.64
C GLU A 32 5.86 -8.53 5.29
N TYR A 33 5.23 -9.43 4.53
CA TYR A 33 4.96 -10.80 4.95
C TYR A 33 5.84 -11.73 4.09
N PRO A 34 6.99 -12.17 4.60
CA PRO A 34 7.90 -13.02 3.85
C PRO A 34 7.28 -14.40 3.59
N GLN A 35 7.37 -14.91 2.36
CA GLN A 35 6.80 -16.23 2.00
C GLN A 35 7.40 -17.41 2.79
N ARG A 36 8.64 -17.29 3.25
CA ARG A 36 9.41 -18.37 3.91
C ARG A 36 9.75 -18.08 5.38
N ALA A 37 9.10 -17.10 5.99
CA ALA A 37 9.29 -16.81 7.41
C ALA A 37 7.94 -16.52 8.07
N ALA A 38 7.79 -16.98 9.30
CA ALA A 38 6.67 -16.59 10.14
C ALA A 38 6.86 -15.13 10.59
N GLY A 39 5.77 -14.41 10.81
CA GLY A 39 5.83 -13.03 11.28
C GLY A 39 5.62 -12.00 10.18
N SER A 40 5.97 -10.76 10.49
CA SER A 40 6.02 -9.66 9.55
C SER A 40 7.32 -8.89 9.76
N PHE A 41 7.84 -8.28 8.69
CA PHE A 41 9.02 -7.43 8.72
C PHE A 41 8.62 -5.97 8.61
N GLN A 42 9.19 -5.15 9.49
CA GLN A 42 9.02 -3.70 9.51
C GLN A 42 10.18 -3.08 8.73
N VAL A 43 9.87 -2.59 7.54
CA VAL A 43 10.83 -2.00 6.61
C VAL A 43 10.72 -0.47 6.67
N PRO A 44 11.82 0.26 6.95
CA PRO A 44 11.80 1.72 6.98
C PRO A 44 11.16 2.36 5.74
N PHE A 45 10.41 3.44 5.93
CA PHE A 45 9.74 4.15 4.84
C PHE A 45 10.73 4.54 3.72
N ASP A 46 11.86 5.11 4.14
CA ASP A 46 12.94 5.63 3.30
C ASP A 46 13.72 4.53 2.55
N ARG A 47 13.48 3.26 2.89
CA ARG A 47 13.97 2.14 2.08
C ARG A 47 13.39 2.19 0.67
N TYR A 48 12.11 2.54 0.53
CA TYR A 48 11.40 2.49 -0.74
C TYR A 48 11.17 3.85 -1.37
N PHE A 49 10.96 4.89 -0.56
CA PHE A 49 10.60 6.22 -1.05
C PHE A 49 11.51 7.30 -0.48
N GLU A 50 11.68 8.39 -1.22
CA GLU A 50 12.34 9.58 -0.72
C GLU A 50 11.42 10.31 0.27
N VAL A 51 12.00 10.92 1.31
CA VAL A 51 11.25 11.66 2.34
C VAL A 51 10.97 13.11 1.89
N GLU A 52 11.96 13.76 1.28
CA GLU A 52 11.91 15.17 0.85
C GLU A 52 10.65 15.54 0.03
N PRO A 53 10.18 14.73 -0.93
CA PRO A 53 8.95 15.08 -1.67
C PRO A 53 7.71 15.22 -0.78
N LEU A 54 7.61 14.44 0.32
CA LEU A 54 6.51 14.55 1.27
C LEU A 54 6.57 15.83 2.11
N GLU A 55 7.77 16.33 2.40
CA GLU A 55 7.99 17.57 3.17
C GLU A 55 7.38 18.79 2.47
N SER A 56 7.29 18.75 1.14
CA SER A 56 6.57 19.78 0.36
C SER A 56 5.06 19.80 0.60
N TYR A 57 4.49 18.71 1.13
CA TYR A 57 3.05 18.56 1.39
C TYR A 57 2.69 18.65 2.88
N LEU A 58 3.49 18.11 3.79
CA LEU A 58 3.26 18.22 5.23
C LEU A 58 4.57 18.02 5.99
N LYS A 59 4.58 18.38 7.28
CA LYS A 59 5.70 18.03 8.16
C LYS A 59 5.73 16.52 8.35
N VAL A 60 6.87 15.91 8.10
CA VAL A 60 7.08 14.47 8.28
C VAL A 60 8.34 14.20 9.11
N ILE A 61 8.40 13.03 9.72
CA ILE A 61 9.60 12.51 10.40
C ILE A 61 9.60 10.99 10.27
N LEU A 62 10.77 10.36 10.09
CA LEU A 62 10.85 8.90 10.08
C LEU A 62 10.50 8.32 11.47
N MET A 63 9.85 7.16 11.51
CA MET A 63 9.55 6.48 12.79
C MET A 63 10.80 6.24 13.62
N ASP A 64 11.92 5.80 13.01
CA ASP A 64 13.18 5.61 13.73
C ASP A 64 13.68 6.90 14.37
N ASP A 65 13.61 8.03 13.65
CA ASP A 65 14.04 9.34 14.14
C ASP A 65 13.11 9.88 15.22
N PHE A 66 11.79 9.72 15.05
CA PHE A 66 10.81 10.09 16.07
C PHE A 66 11.07 9.33 17.38
N MET A 67 11.24 8.00 17.29
CA MET A 67 11.49 7.16 18.47
C MET A 67 12.84 7.44 19.11
N LYS A 68 13.86 7.78 18.32
CA LYS A 68 15.21 8.08 18.81
C LYS A 68 15.32 9.46 19.46
N TYR A 69 14.72 10.49 18.86
CA TYR A 69 15.00 11.89 19.21
C TYR A 69 13.86 12.63 19.90
N LEU A 70 12.59 12.20 19.74
CA LEU A 70 11.43 12.95 20.24
C LEU A 70 10.56 12.17 21.22
N ALA A 71 10.45 10.85 21.05
CA ALA A 71 9.48 10.05 21.80
C ALA A 71 9.67 10.16 23.32
N ASN A 72 10.90 10.25 23.84
CA ASN A 72 11.10 10.38 25.29
C ASN A 72 10.61 11.74 25.85
N ASP A 73 10.60 12.80 25.04
CA ASP A 73 10.24 14.14 25.49
C ASP A 73 8.73 14.40 25.38
N VAL A 74 8.11 13.92 24.29
CA VAL A 74 6.69 14.20 24.00
C VAL A 74 5.77 12.99 24.15
N TRP A 75 6.31 11.78 24.30
CA TRP A 75 5.55 10.53 24.39
C TRP A 75 6.28 9.44 25.21
N PRO A 76 6.69 9.76 26.46
CA PRO A 76 7.51 8.87 27.27
C PRO A 76 6.78 7.59 27.65
N LYS A 77 7.54 6.54 27.97
CA LYS A 77 7.00 5.31 28.57
C LYS A 77 6.20 5.65 29.84
N GLY A 78 5.05 5.01 30.05
CA GLY A 78 4.12 5.34 31.15
C GLY A 78 3.06 6.38 30.78
N GLN A 79 3.14 6.98 29.58
CA GLN A 79 2.18 7.98 29.08
C GLN A 79 1.74 7.70 27.63
N ARG A 80 1.98 6.50 27.12
CA ARG A 80 1.74 6.16 25.71
C ARG A 80 0.29 5.80 25.47
N ILE A 81 -0.45 6.74 24.90
CA ILE A 81 -1.86 6.56 24.53
C ILE A 81 -1.98 5.94 23.14
N VAL A 82 -2.90 4.98 22.97
CA VAL A 82 -3.34 4.47 21.66
C VAL A 82 -4.80 4.80 21.39
N PHE A 83 -5.10 5.05 20.11
CA PHE A 83 -6.40 5.44 19.60
C PHE A 83 -7.00 4.33 18.74
N CYS A 84 -8.27 3.99 19.03
CA CYS A 84 -9.09 3.12 18.21
C CYS A 84 -10.54 3.62 18.19
N TYR A 85 -11.35 3.16 17.23
CA TYR A 85 -12.71 3.70 17.07
C TYR A 85 -13.58 3.40 18.30
N THR A 86 -13.58 2.14 18.73
CA THR A 86 -14.33 1.60 19.87
C THR A 86 -13.53 0.48 20.53
N SER A 87 -13.93 0.09 21.75
CA SER A 87 -13.39 -1.08 22.44
C SER A 87 -13.59 -2.36 21.62
N ARG A 88 -12.63 -3.28 21.72
CA ARG A 88 -12.62 -4.61 21.15
C ARG A 88 -12.24 -5.61 22.25
N LYS A 89 -12.80 -6.82 22.16
CA LYS A 89 -12.38 -7.95 23.00
C LYS A 89 -11.12 -8.56 22.41
N ASN A 90 -10.21 -9.00 23.28
CA ASN A 90 -9.06 -9.80 22.87
C ASN A 90 -9.48 -11.25 22.56
N GLU A 91 -8.60 -12.02 21.91
CA GLU A 91 -8.79 -13.41 21.47
C GLU A 91 -9.22 -14.32 22.63
N ASP A 92 -8.71 -14.04 23.84
CA ASP A 92 -9.03 -14.79 25.06
C ASP A 92 -10.27 -14.26 25.81
N ASN A 93 -10.93 -13.20 25.33
CA ASN A 93 -12.03 -12.48 26.00
C ASN A 93 -11.73 -12.00 27.44
N GLN A 94 -10.45 -11.83 27.78
CA GLN A 94 -9.97 -11.43 29.10
C GLN A 94 -9.81 -9.92 29.27
N SER A 95 -9.62 -9.16 28.18
CA SER A 95 -9.48 -7.70 28.25
C SER A 95 -10.26 -6.99 27.14
N GLU A 96 -10.92 -5.90 27.52
CA GLU A 96 -11.61 -4.98 26.62
C GLU A 96 -10.78 -3.70 26.48
N GLY A 97 -10.47 -3.31 25.25
CA GLY A 97 -9.61 -2.17 24.98
C GLY A 97 -9.38 -1.95 23.48
N CYS A 98 -8.34 -1.21 23.13
CA CYS A 98 -7.93 -1.08 21.74
C CYS A 98 -7.19 -2.32 21.21
N ASN A 99 -6.61 -3.14 22.11
CA ASN A 99 -5.80 -4.33 21.80
C ASN A 99 -4.79 -4.08 20.68
N ALA A 100 -4.07 -2.95 20.78
CA ALA A 100 -3.27 -2.39 19.70
C ALA A 100 -2.08 -3.26 19.24
N LYS A 101 -1.71 -4.27 20.04
CA LYS A 101 -0.60 -5.19 19.80
C LYS A 101 -1.07 -6.64 19.58
N GLU A 102 -2.37 -6.86 19.46
CA GLU A 102 -2.94 -8.20 19.34
C GLU A 102 -2.72 -8.80 17.95
N GLY A 103 -2.08 -9.96 17.92
CA GLY A 103 -1.80 -10.70 16.69
C GLY A 103 -0.75 -10.07 15.77
N ASN A 104 -0.69 -10.59 14.55
CA ASN A 104 0.24 -10.17 13.50
C ASN A 104 -0.52 -9.40 12.41
N PRO A 105 -0.10 -8.18 12.04
CA PRO A 105 1.21 -7.56 12.29
C PRO A 105 1.27 -6.59 13.47
N PHE A 106 0.18 -6.44 14.23
CA PHE A 106 0.02 -5.39 15.22
C PHE A 106 1.10 -5.44 16.31
N GLY A 107 1.30 -6.58 16.97
CA GLY A 107 2.34 -6.73 18.00
C GLY A 107 3.74 -6.44 17.47
N PRO A 108 4.23 -7.20 16.46
CA PRO A 108 5.56 -6.99 15.89
C PRO A 108 5.82 -5.56 15.40
N PHE A 109 4.80 -4.87 14.88
CA PHE A 109 4.94 -3.48 14.42
C PHE A 109 5.34 -2.53 15.56
N TRP A 110 4.70 -2.64 16.72
CA TRP A 110 5.01 -1.80 17.89
C TRP A 110 6.24 -2.30 18.66
N ASP A 111 6.42 -3.62 18.75
CA ASP A 111 7.56 -4.25 19.43
C ASP A 111 8.91 -3.88 18.80
N LYS A 112 8.93 -3.64 17.48
CA LYS A 112 10.10 -3.13 16.75
C LYS A 112 10.73 -1.90 17.41
N PHE A 113 9.91 -1.07 18.06
CA PHE A 113 10.33 0.17 18.73
C PHE A 113 10.19 0.12 20.25
N SER A 114 9.98 -1.08 20.82
CA SER A 114 9.71 -1.27 22.26
C SER A 114 8.58 -0.36 22.75
N ILE A 115 7.48 -0.36 21.99
CA ILE A 115 6.26 0.40 22.31
C ILE A 115 5.26 -0.54 22.99
N ASP A 116 4.93 -0.17 24.22
CA ASP A 116 3.74 -0.60 24.95
C ASP A 116 2.84 0.61 25.18
N PHE A 117 1.55 0.37 25.34
CA PHE A 117 0.55 1.41 25.54
C PHE A 117 0.02 1.36 26.97
N ASP A 118 -0.07 2.54 27.57
CA ASP A 118 -0.49 2.73 28.96
C ASP A 118 -1.98 3.09 29.07
N GLN A 119 -2.58 3.57 27.97
CA GLN A 119 -3.98 4.00 27.94
C GLN A 119 -4.61 3.84 26.54
N ASP A 120 -5.88 3.44 26.54
CA ASP A 120 -6.74 3.42 25.37
C ASP A 120 -7.64 4.67 25.29
N VAL A 121 -7.78 5.22 24.09
CA VAL A 121 -8.72 6.30 23.79
C VAL A 121 -9.62 5.91 22.62
N PHE A 122 -10.94 5.97 22.87
CA PHE A 122 -11.96 5.69 21.87
C PHE A 122 -12.44 6.96 21.19
N TYR A 123 -12.23 7.05 19.87
CA TYR A 123 -12.53 8.27 19.11
C TYR A 123 -13.91 8.30 18.48
N HIS A 124 -14.74 7.26 18.60
CA HIS A 124 -16.15 7.32 18.21
C HIS A 124 -16.84 8.58 18.81
N PRO A 125 -17.67 9.31 18.05
CA PRO A 125 -18.12 9.06 16.68
C PRO A 125 -17.28 9.73 15.57
N LEU A 126 -16.04 10.14 15.83
CA LEU A 126 -15.23 10.84 14.84
C LEU A 126 -14.76 9.93 13.70
N TYR A 127 -14.70 10.49 12.50
CA TYR A 127 -14.16 9.84 11.30
C TYR A 127 -12.90 10.56 10.81
N PHE A 128 -12.12 9.96 9.93
CA PHE A 128 -10.86 10.53 9.40
C PHE A 128 -11.06 11.53 8.24
N ASP A 129 -12.28 12.04 8.08
CA ASP A 129 -12.61 12.99 7.02
C ASP A 129 -12.39 14.45 7.42
N ILE A 130 -12.43 15.33 6.41
CA ILE A 130 -12.24 16.77 6.60
C ILE A 130 -13.34 17.42 7.44
N SER A 131 -14.57 16.88 7.41
CA SER A 131 -15.69 17.40 8.19
C SER A 131 -15.47 17.24 9.69
N SER A 132 -14.78 16.17 10.10
CA SER A 132 -14.50 15.88 11.52
C SER A 132 -13.26 16.63 12.06
N ALA A 133 -12.53 17.37 11.22
CA ALA A 133 -11.23 17.96 11.59
C ALA A 133 -11.28 18.91 12.79
N GLY A 134 -12.30 19.77 12.83
CA GLY A 134 -12.51 20.69 13.95
C GLY A 134 -12.74 19.93 15.25
N ASP A 135 -13.56 18.88 15.22
CA ASP A 135 -13.87 18.06 16.38
C ASP A 135 -12.65 17.25 16.85
N TRP A 136 -11.82 16.75 15.93
CA TRP A 136 -10.54 16.13 16.26
C TRP A 136 -9.61 17.08 17.02
N ASN A 137 -9.45 18.32 16.53
CA ASN A 137 -8.58 19.30 17.17
C ASN A 137 -9.14 19.79 18.52
N ASN A 138 -10.46 19.92 18.65
CA ASN A 138 -11.12 20.31 19.90
C ASN A 138 -11.02 19.20 20.95
N ARG A 139 -11.26 17.94 20.56
CA ARG A 139 -11.25 16.79 21.47
C ARG A 139 -9.84 16.34 21.83
N TYR A 140 -8.90 16.46 20.88
CA TYR A 140 -7.52 16.01 21.02
C TYR A 140 -6.52 17.11 20.67
N PRO A 141 -6.48 18.21 21.43
CA PRO A 141 -5.56 19.31 21.17
C PRO A 141 -4.10 18.88 21.41
N PRO A 142 -3.12 19.39 20.64
CA PRO A 142 -1.71 19.04 20.78
C PRO A 142 -1.11 19.27 22.18
N SER A 143 -1.64 20.24 22.93
CA SER A 143 -1.20 20.53 24.30
C SER A 143 -1.49 19.42 25.31
N LYS A 144 -2.51 18.59 25.04
CA LYS A 144 -2.90 17.45 25.90
C LYS A 144 -2.59 16.10 25.24
N TYR A 145 -2.69 16.04 23.92
CA TYR A 145 -2.42 14.84 23.12
C TYR A 145 -1.35 15.18 22.07
N PRO A 146 -0.07 15.28 22.47
CA PRO A 146 1.02 15.60 21.55
C PRO A 146 1.18 14.54 20.46
N VAL A 147 0.89 13.28 20.78
CA VAL A 147 0.94 12.14 19.85
C VAL A 147 -0.42 11.47 19.74
N LEU A 148 -0.87 11.25 18.50
CA LEU A 148 -2.05 10.46 18.17
C LEU A 148 -1.60 9.15 17.50
N ALA A 149 -1.38 8.10 18.31
CA ALA A 149 -0.98 6.78 17.81
C ALA A 149 -2.22 5.93 17.54
N PHE A 150 -2.41 5.44 16.33
CA PHE A 150 -3.62 4.69 15.93
C PHE A 150 -3.33 3.20 15.75
N THR A 151 -4.29 2.34 16.09
CA THR A 151 -4.18 0.89 15.84
C THR A 151 -4.12 0.52 14.35
N GLY A 152 -4.54 1.42 13.47
CA GLY A 152 -4.40 1.28 12.02
C GLY A 152 -4.32 2.64 11.33
N PRO A 153 -4.01 2.68 10.03
CA PRO A 153 -3.85 3.94 9.32
C PRO A 153 -5.17 4.75 9.33
N PRO A 154 -5.13 6.06 9.59
CA PRO A 154 -6.30 6.93 9.48
C PRO A 154 -6.60 7.27 8.02
N GLY A 155 -6.95 6.24 7.23
CA GLY A 155 -7.21 6.36 5.79
C GLY A 155 -8.06 5.21 5.27
N ALA A 156 -8.95 5.54 4.33
CA ALA A 156 -9.85 4.59 3.70
C ALA A 156 -9.11 3.57 2.81
N PHE A 157 -9.73 2.41 2.62
CA PHE A 157 -9.36 1.45 1.60
C PHE A 157 -10.62 1.02 0.80
N PRO A 158 -10.61 1.12 -0.55
CA PRO A 158 -9.57 1.74 -1.36
C PRO A 158 -9.40 3.24 -1.06
N ALA A 159 -8.31 3.83 -1.53
CA ALA A 159 -8.08 5.27 -1.36
C ALA A 159 -9.24 6.08 -1.97
N GLU A 160 -9.73 7.09 -1.25
CA GLU A 160 -10.76 7.99 -1.78
C GLU A 160 -10.25 8.75 -3.02
N GLN A 161 -11.13 9.03 -3.99
CA GLN A 161 -10.78 9.70 -5.25
C GLN A 161 -9.98 10.98 -5.03
N ARG A 162 -10.38 11.78 -4.05
CA ARG A 162 -9.73 13.04 -3.69
C ARG A 162 -8.29 12.88 -3.18
N HIS A 163 -7.89 11.69 -2.72
CA HIS A 163 -6.54 11.45 -2.19
C HIS A 163 -5.60 10.77 -3.19
N VAL A 164 -6.10 10.22 -4.30
CA VAL A 164 -5.27 9.51 -5.31
C VAL A 164 -4.14 10.37 -5.85
N HIS A 165 -4.39 11.67 -6.06
CA HIS A 165 -3.39 12.61 -6.57
C HIS A 165 -2.16 12.78 -5.64
N LEU A 166 -2.26 12.39 -4.37
CA LEU A 166 -1.15 12.43 -3.41
C LEU A 166 -0.08 11.39 -3.70
N ALA A 167 -0.37 10.37 -4.52
CA ALA A 167 0.62 9.40 -4.97
C ALA A 167 1.81 10.05 -5.70
N LYS A 168 1.68 11.29 -6.20
CA LYS A 168 2.78 12.04 -6.81
C LYS A 168 3.97 12.31 -5.87
N TYR A 169 3.75 12.24 -4.56
CA TYR A 169 4.82 12.41 -3.56
C TYR A 169 5.59 11.11 -3.28
N PHE A 170 5.16 9.98 -3.85
CA PHE A 170 5.87 8.70 -3.73
C PHE A 170 6.95 8.62 -4.80
N ILE A 171 8.09 9.25 -4.53
CA ILE A 171 9.27 9.15 -5.38
C ILE A 171 10.13 8.00 -4.87
N TYR A 172 10.42 7.02 -5.74
CA TYR A 172 11.26 5.89 -5.36
C TYR A 172 12.64 6.33 -4.87
N SER A 173 13.13 5.69 -3.81
CA SER A 173 14.46 5.93 -3.26
C SER A 173 15.56 5.59 -4.28
N ASN A 174 16.75 6.17 -4.09
CA ASN A 174 17.93 5.80 -4.87
C ASN A 174 18.26 4.30 -4.81
N TYR A 175 17.91 3.64 -3.71
CA TYR A 175 18.07 2.18 -3.58
C TYR A 175 17.16 1.43 -4.57
N ILE A 176 15.87 1.79 -4.65
CA ILE A 176 14.94 1.16 -5.60
C ILE A 176 15.27 1.53 -7.04
N LYS A 177 15.57 2.80 -7.32
CA LYS A 177 15.99 3.27 -8.66
C LYS A 177 17.19 2.46 -9.17
N LYS A 178 18.26 2.33 -8.37
CA LYS A 178 19.44 1.53 -8.73
C LYS A 178 19.12 0.05 -8.95
N LYS A 179 18.22 -0.54 -8.15
CA LYS A 179 17.79 -1.93 -8.37
C LYS A 179 17.06 -2.10 -9.70
N ALA A 180 16.14 -1.20 -10.03
CA ALA A 180 15.42 -1.20 -11.29
C ALA A 180 16.39 -1.01 -12.47
N GLU A 181 17.30 -0.03 -12.39
CA GLU A 181 18.31 0.21 -13.43
C GLU A 181 19.24 -0.99 -13.63
N ASN A 182 19.71 -1.63 -12.55
CA ASN A 182 20.57 -2.80 -12.67
C ASN A 182 19.83 -3.98 -13.30
N PHE A 183 18.56 -4.17 -12.94
CA PHE A 183 17.71 -5.17 -13.58
C PHE A 183 17.55 -4.89 -15.08
N LEU A 184 17.22 -3.65 -15.45
CA LEU A 184 17.05 -3.26 -16.84
C LEU A 184 18.35 -3.33 -17.65
N LYS A 185 19.49 -2.89 -17.11
CA LYS A 185 20.80 -3.03 -17.76
C LYS A 185 21.15 -4.50 -18.04
N LYS A 186 20.79 -5.39 -17.13
CA LYS A 186 21.05 -6.82 -17.26
C LYS A 186 20.13 -7.50 -18.29
N HIS A 187 18.83 -7.17 -18.27
CA HIS A 187 17.82 -7.95 -19.01
C HIS A 187 17.26 -7.23 -20.25
N ALA A 188 17.44 -5.92 -20.34
CA ALA A 188 17.07 -5.09 -21.48
C ALA A 188 18.18 -4.07 -21.76
N PRO A 189 19.37 -4.47 -22.27
CA PRO A 189 20.54 -3.58 -22.37
C PRO A 189 20.31 -2.28 -23.16
N LYS A 190 19.29 -2.25 -24.03
CA LYS A 190 18.89 -1.08 -24.80
C LYS A 190 17.67 -0.33 -24.21
N TYR A 191 17.26 -0.61 -22.98
CA TYR A 191 16.03 -0.08 -22.37
C TYR A 191 15.87 1.44 -22.46
N ASN A 192 16.98 2.19 -22.43
CA ASN A 192 17.00 3.66 -22.56
C ASN A 192 16.72 4.19 -23.97
N GLN A 193 16.64 3.32 -24.97
CA GLN A 193 16.50 3.65 -26.39
C GLN A 193 15.34 2.89 -27.03
N THR A 194 14.55 2.17 -26.23
CA THR A 194 13.56 1.20 -26.70
C THR A 194 12.26 1.33 -25.95
N ASN A 195 11.18 0.84 -26.55
CA ASN A 195 9.87 0.81 -25.91
C ASN A 195 9.73 -0.44 -25.04
N LEU A 196 9.24 -0.26 -23.81
CA LEU A 196 8.94 -1.34 -22.88
C LEU A 196 7.42 -1.48 -22.76
N LEU A 197 6.92 -2.70 -22.87
CA LEU A 197 5.57 -3.05 -22.44
C LEU A 197 5.68 -3.77 -21.09
N ALA A 198 5.06 -3.22 -20.06
CA ALA A 198 5.02 -3.83 -18.74
C ALA A 198 3.59 -4.29 -18.41
N ILE A 199 3.45 -5.51 -17.92
CA ILE A 199 2.19 -6.06 -17.44
C ILE A 199 2.32 -6.56 -16.01
N HIS A 200 1.20 -6.53 -15.29
CA HIS A 200 1.08 -7.09 -13.95
C HIS A 200 0.05 -8.21 -13.94
N LEU A 201 0.47 -9.40 -13.57
CA LEU A 201 -0.38 -10.58 -13.41
C LEU A 201 -0.61 -10.82 -11.92
N ARG A 202 -1.84 -10.57 -11.47
CA ARG A 202 -2.29 -10.97 -10.13
C ARG A 202 -3.09 -12.27 -10.28
N ASN A 203 -2.38 -13.38 -10.36
CA ASN A 203 -2.91 -14.71 -10.67
C ASN A 203 -2.63 -15.75 -9.58
N GLY A 204 -2.27 -15.29 -8.38
CA GLY A 204 -2.17 -16.12 -7.19
C GLY A 204 -3.48 -16.79 -6.79
N ILE A 205 -3.41 -18.00 -6.23
CA ILE A 205 -4.58 -18.72 -5.69
C ILE A 205 -5.36 -17.90 -4.63
N ASP A 206 -4.67 -17.06 -3.85
CA ASP A 206 -5.29 -16.16 -2.87
C ASP A 206 -6.18 -15.12 -3.56
N PHE A 207 -5.71 -14.57 -4.69
CA PHE A 207 -6.47 -13.61 -5.47
C PHE A 207 -7.59 -14.26 -6.27
N LYS A 208 -7.38 -15.48 -6.78
CA LYS A 208 -8.43 -16.28 -7.43
C LYS A 208 -9.65 -16.41 -6.52
N ARG A 209 -9.42 -16.81 -5.27
CA ARG A 209 -10.48 -16.93 -4.25
C ARG A 209 -11.14 -15.59 -3.94
N ALA A 210 -10.37 -14.50 -3.85
CA ALA A 210 -10.95 -13.17 -3.65
C ALA A 210 -11.90 -12.79 -4.81
N CYS A 211 -11.54 -13.13 -6.05
CA CYS A 211 -12.35 -12.86 -7.23
C CYS A 211 -13.65 -13.69 -7.33
N GLU A 212 -13.80 -14.76 -6.53
CA GLU A 212 -15.07 -15.51 -6.43
C GLU A 212 -16.18 -14.69 -5.75
N TYR A 213 -15.82 -13.63 -5.00
CA TYR A 213 -16.75 -12.74 -4.29
C TYR A 213 -17.08 -11.46 -5.07
N VAL A 214 -16.71 -11.38 -6.35
CA VAL A 214 -17.05 -10.22 -7.19
C VAL A 214 -18.56 -10.12 -7.36
N ILE A 215 -19.12 -8.98 -6.96
CA ILE A 215 -20.54 -8.66 -7.13
C ILE A 215 -20.68 -7.69 -8.31
N PRO A 216 -21.48 -8.02 -9.34
CA PRO A 216 -21.76 -7.10 -10.45
C PRO A 216 -22.34 -5.77 -9.95
N LYS A 217 -22.01 -4.67 -10.64
CA LYS A 217 -22.47 -3.30 -10.29
C LYS A 217 -22.06 -2.86 -8.88
N SER A 218 -20.88 -3.30 -8.42
CA SER A 218 -20.26 -2.83 -7.18
C SER A 218 -18.76 -2.61 -7.40
N ASN A 219 -18.15 -1.82 -6.51
CA ASN A 219 -16.69 -1.71 -6.45
C ASN A 219 -16.13 -2.77 -5.50
N PHE A 220 -15.01 -3.38 -5.89
CA PHE A 220 -14.27 -4.39 -5.13
C PHE A 220 -12.79 -4.04 -5.13
N PHE A 221 -12.22 -3.83 -3.94
CA PHE A 221 -10.85 -3.33 -3.77
C PHE A 221 -10.58 -2.09 -4.64
N ALA A 222 -9.50 -2.09 -5.44
CA ALA A 222 -9.10 -0.97 -6.28
C ALA A 222 -9.84 -0.91 -7.63
N SER A 223 -10.97 -1.60 -7.81
CA SER A 223 -11.71 -1.63 -9.09
C SER A 223 -12.15 -0.24 -9.56
N ALA A 224 -12.36 0.70 -8.64
CA ALA A 224 -12.76 2.08 -8.93
C ALA A 224 -11.81 2.79 -9.91
N GLN A 225 -10.52 2.40 -9.98
CA GLN A 225 -9.59 2.93 -10.98
C GLN A 225 -10.06 2.67 -12.43
N CYS A 226 -10.71 1.53 -12.66
CA CYS A 226 -11.24 1.11 -13.95
C CYS A 226 -12.72 1.45 -14.11
N LEU A 227 -13.53 1.29 -13.06
CA LEU A 227 -15.00 1.42 -13.13
C LEU A 227 -15.52 2.81 -12.81
N GLY A 228 -14.71 3.64 -12.15
CA GLY A 228 -15.16 4.88 -11.53
C GLY A 228 -15.61 4.69 -10.08
N TYR A 229 -15.53 5.76 -9.29
CA TYR A 229 -15.86 5.70 -7.86
C TYR A 229 -17.37 5.55 -7.62
N SER A 230 -18.19 6.00 -8.56
CA SER A 230 -19.64 5.85 -8.60
C SER A 230 -20.10 4.94 -9.74
N LEU A 231 -19.22 4.09 -10.26
CA LEU A 231 -19.46 3.19 -11.40
C LEU A 231 -19.81 3.93 -12.70
N GLU A 232 -19.38 5.19 -12.81
CA GLU A 232 -19.76 6.11 -13.86
C GLU A 232 -19.17 5.75 -15.24
N LYS A 233 -18.19 4.85 -15.32
CA LYS A 233 -17.59 4.42 -16.60
C LYS A 233 -18.39 3.32 -17.31
N GLY A 234 -19.47 2.81 -16.71
CA GLY A 234 -20.36 1.81 -17.33
C GLY A 234 -19.75 0.42 -17.49
N ILE A 235 -18.54 0.17 -16.98
CA ILE A 235 -17.88 -1.13 -17.01
C ILE A 235 -18.42 -1.98 -15.85
N VAL A 236 -18.93 -3.17 -16.16
CA VAL A 236 -19.41 -4.12 -15.15
C VAL A 236 -18.24 -4.99 -14.69
N LEU A 237 -17.92 -4.96 -13.38
CA LEU A 237 -16.90 -5.83 -12.81
C LEU A 237 -17.33 -7.29 -12.98
N SER A 238 -16.52 -8.05 -13.72
CA SER A 238 -16.71 -9.48 -13.95
C SER A 238 -15.56 -10.28 -13.35
N SER A 239 -15.75 -11.58 -13.21
CA SER A 239 -14.66 -12.50 -12.84
C SER A 239 -13.51 -12.43 -13.84
N GLU A 240 -13.75 -12.18 -15.12
CA GLU A 240 -12.71 -12.05 -16.14
C GLU A 240 -11.90 -10.74 -16.00
N ILE A 241 -12.51 -9.65 -15.51
CA ILE A 241 -11.78 -8.42 -15.19
C ILE A 241 -10.95 -8.61 -13.92
N CYS A 242 -11.50 -9.32 -12.92
CA CYS A 242 -10.81 -9.55 -11.65
C CYS A 242 -9.68 -10.57 -11.79
N TYR A 243 -9.95 -11.72 -12.41
CA TYR A 243 -9.04 -12.84 -12.58
C TYR A 243 -9.09 -13.31 -14.05
N PRO A 244 -8.36 -12.65 -14.96
CA PRO A 244 -8.45 -12.94 -16.38
C PRO A 244 -7.94 -14.35 -16.70
N SER A 245 -8.63 -15.02 -17.63
CA SER A 245 -8.21 -16.32 -18.11
C SER A 245 -6.90 -16.22 -18.88
N ARG A 246 -6.14 -17.32 -18.91
CA ARG A 246 -4.89 -17.43 -19.69
C ARG A 246 -5.06 -17.02 -21.15
N ASN A 247 -6.19 -17.39 -21.77
CA ASN A 247 -6.47 -17.02 -23.15
C ASN A 247 -6.70 -15.52 -23.32
N THR A 248 -7.41 -14.88 -22.38
CA THR A 248 -7.61 -13.43 -22.39
C THR A 248 -6.30 -12.68 -22.19
N ILE A 249 -5.47 -13.11 -21.22
CA ILE A 249 -4.14 -12.54 -20.99
C ILE A 249 -3.32 -12.59 -22.28
N ILE A 250 -3.20 -13.77 -22.89
CA ILE A 250 -2.40 -13.94 -24.12
C ILE A 250 -2.92 -13.05 -25.25
N LYS A 251 -4.23 -13.03 -25.49
CA LYS A 251 -4.83 -12.22 -26.57
C LYS A 251 -4.60 -10.72 -26.36
N GLN A 252 -4.77 -10.22 -25.13
CA GLN A 252 -4.60 -8.80 -24.83
C GLN A 252 -3.13 -8.38 -24.90
N VAL A 253 -2.21 -9.20 -24.38
CA VAL A 253 -0.77 -8.95 -24.47
C VAL A 253 -0.31 -8.98 -25.93
N GLU A 254 -0.75 -9.98 -26.70
CA GLU A 254 -0.46 -10.04 -28.14
C GLU A 254 -0.95 -8.78 -28.86
N HIS A 255 -2.19 -8.36 -28.62
CA HIS A 255 -2.73 -7.13 -29.20
C HIS A 255 -1.90 -5.89 -28.82
N ALA A 256 -1.48 -5.78 -27.55
CA ALA A 256 -0.64 -4.68 -27.08
C ALA A 256 0.76 -4.70 -27.72
N VAL A 257 1.37 -5.88 -27.87
CA VAL A 257 2.67 -6.03 -28.55
C VAL A 257 2.57 -5.63 -30.02
N ILE A 258 1.50 -6.03 -30.71
CA ILE A 258 1.27 -5.65 -32.11
C ILE A 258 1.07 -4.15 -32.27
N THR A 259 0.28 -3.56 -31.38
CA THR A 259 -0.09 -2.15 -31.44
C THR A 259 1.08 -1.24 -31.12
N HIS A 260 1.82 -1.57 -30.06
CA HIS A 260 2.87 -0.68 -29.52
C HIS A 260 4.28 -1.08 -29.97
N LYS A 261 4.46 -2.26 -30.56
CA LYS A 261 5.73 -2.80 -31.05
C LYS A 261 6.87 -2.60 -30.04
N PRO A 262 6.70 -3.04 -28.77
CA PRO A 262 7.73 -2.91 -27.76
C PRO A 262 8.92 -3.82 -28.11
N ASP A 263 10.13 -3.38 -27.77
CA ASP A 263 11.33 -4.19 -27.90
C ASP A 263 11.41 -5.25 -26.79
N TYR A 264 10.83 -4.95 -25.62
CA TYR A 264 10.81 -5.84 -24.46
C TYR A 264 9.43 -5.90 -23.79
N LEU A 265 9.05 -7.11 -23.38
CA LEU A 265 7.90 -7.38 -22.51
C LEU A 265 8.40 -7.67 -21.09
N PHE A 266 8.03 -6.82 -20.14
CA PHE A 266 8.27 -7.04 -18.71
C PHE A 266 7.01 -7.58 -18.04
N VAL A 267 7.14 -8.67 -17.30
CA VAL A 267 6.03 -9.31 -16.58
C VAL A 267 6.34 -9.30 -15.09
N ALA A 268 5.52 -8.59 -14.31
CA ALA A 268 5.48 -8.74 -12.87
C ALA A 268 4.32 -9.67 -12.51
N ALA A 269 4.57 -10.73 -11.73
CA ALA A 269 3.51 -11.62 -11.27
C ALA A 269 3.65 -11.92 -9.78
N ASP A 270 2.52 -12.23 -9.14
CA ASP A 270 2.49 -12.76 -7.78
C ASP A 270 2.69 -14.28 -7.71
N GLU A 271 2.35 -15.02 -8.77
CA GLU A 271 2.56 -16.47 -8.89
C GLU A 271 3.15 -16.88 -10.26
N ASP A 272 2.33 -17.04 -11.31
CA ASP A 272 2.78 -17.51 -12.64
C ASP A 272 3.10 -16.33 -13.57
N HIS A 273 4.35 -16.25 -14.04
CA HIS A 273 4.78 -15.20 -14.97
C HIS A 273 4.41 -15.48 -16.43
N MET A 274 3.94 -16.69 -16.76
CA MET A 274 3.51 -17.09 -18.10
C MET A 274 4.56 -16.90 -19.22
N ILE A 275 5.85 -16.87 -18.87
CA ILE A 275 6.95 -16.54 -19.81
C ILE A 275 6.98 -17.49 -21.01
N GLN A 276 6.90 -18.81 -20.79
CA GLN A 276 6.93 -19.81 -21.87
C GLN A 276 5.75 -19.65 -22.85
N GLN A 277 4.60 -19.24 -22.33
CA GLN A 277 3.37 -19.02 -23.08
C GLN A 277 3.49 -17.80 -23.98
N PHE A 278 4.08 -16.73 -23.45
CA PHE A 278 4.36 -15.52 -24.22
C PHE A 278 5.42 -15.79 -25.29
N GLN A 279 6.53 -16.47 -24.95
CA GLN A 279 7.56 -16.88 -25.91
C GLN A 279 6.94 -17.65 -27.09
N LYS A 280 6.20 -18.73 -26.81
CA LYS A 280 5.57 -19.56 -27.84
C LYS A 280 4.57 -18.81 -28.73
N THR A 281 3.85 -17.85 -28.17
CA THR A 281 2.82 -17.09 -28.91
C THR A 281 3.44 -15.97 -29.76
N LEU A 282 4.41 -15.26 -29.20
CA LEU A 282 5.01 -14.08 -29.83
C LEU A 282 6.08 -14.44 -30.87
N GLU A 283 6.89 -15.48 -30.63
CA GLU A 283 7.90 -15.98 -31.58
C GLU A 283 7.30 -16.49 -32.89
N LYS A 284 6.10 -17.09 -32.83
CA LYS A 284 5.44 -17.65 -34.01
C LYS A 284 4.92 -16.60 -35.00
N LYS A 285 4.84 -15.33 -34.61
CA LYS A 285 4.25 -14.27 -35.44
C LYS A 285 5.20 -13.10 -35.73
N TYR A 286 6.32 -12.99 -35.01
CA TYR A 286 7.27 -11.88 -35.15
C TYR A 286 8.72 -12.39 -35.01
N ASN A 287 9.64 -11.83 -35.80
CA ASN A 287 11.08 -12.01 -35.56
C ASN A 287 11.42 -11.31 -34.25
N VAL A 288 11.43 -12.05 -33.16
CA VAL A 288 11.84 -11.50 -31.87
C VAL A 288 13.08 -12.24 -31.37
N SER A 289 14.16 -11.48 -31.19
CA SER A 289 15.41 -11.97 -30.65
C SER A 289 15.36 -11.98 -29.13
N TYR A 290 15.64 -13.12 -28.50
CA TYR A 290 15.69 -13.25 -27.05
C TYR A 290 16.87 -14.12 -26.58
N GLN A 291 17.24 -13.98 -25.30
CA GLN A 291 18.19 -14.81 -24.57
C GLN A 291 17.46 -15.55 -23.44
N ASP A 292 17.74 -16.84 -23.29
CA ASP A 292 17.20 -17.70 -22.22
C ASP A 292 17.78 -17.34 -20.84
N PHE A 293 17.00 -17.63 -19.79
CA PHE A 293 17.22 -17.27 -18.38
C PHE A 293 18.19 -18.19 -17.63
#